data_AF-A0A7W0WU28-F1
#
_entry.id   AF-A0A7W0WU28-F1
#
_cell.length_a   1.000
_cell.length_b   1.000
_cell.length_c   1.000
_cell.angle_alpha   90.00
_cell.angle_beta   90.00
_cell.angle_gamma   90.00
#
_symmetry.space_group_name_H-M   'P 1'
#
loop_
_entity.id
_entity.type
_entity.pdbx_description
1 polymer ?
#
loop_
_entity_poly.entity_id
_entity_poly.type
_entity_poly.pdbx_seq_one_letter_code
_entity_poly.pdbx_strand_id
1 'polypeptide(L)'
;MSLLRTIGWASAGFAAAHVLESAWHRWIAHGKRPDPTRTQHHEHHRKASEPVDVWSELRDNAGRFGMTLLGINVVLAPLLGLRRTVPLSIGLTAGLVAVNYYHARMHRRAPRGRYEEWMWRFHWH
;
A
#
# COMPACT_ATOMS: atom_id res chain seq x y z
N MET A 1 26.96 1.04 -0.47
CA MET A 1 26.16 1.10 -1.73
C MET A 1 26.09 2.56 -2.13
N SER A 2 26.18 2.91 -3.41
CA SER A 2 26.11 4.32 -3.84
C SER A 2 24.72 4.91 -3.63
N LEU A 3 24.63 6.23 -3.48
CA LEU A 3 23.36 6.95 -3.28
C LEU A 3 22.34 6.63 -4.38
N LEU A 4 22.75 6.67 -5.66
CA LEU A 4 21.88 6.33 -6.78
C LEU A 4 21.28 4.93 -6.69
N ARG A 5 22.05 3.94 -6.21
CA ARG A 5 21.55 2.58 -6.02
C ARG A 5 20.57 2.52 -4.85
N THR A 6 20.82 3.25 -3.76
CA THR A 6 19.89 3.37 -2.63
C THR A 6 18.56 3.97 -3.08
N ILE A 7 18.60 5.07 -3.83
CA ILE A 7 17.41 5.70 -4.41
C ILE A 7 16.70 4.70 -5.33
N GLY A 8 17.43 4.01 -6.20
CA GLY A 8 16.85 3.01 -7.11
C GLY A 8 16.08 1.90 -6.37
N TRP A 9 16.64 1.36 -5.29
CA TRP A 9 15.96 0.34 -4.47
C TRP A 9 14.73 0.90 -3.74
N ALA A 10 14.82 2.13 -3.22
CA ALA A 10 13.68 2.79 -2.59
C ALA A 10 12.55 3.09 -3.59
N SER A 11 12.87 3.58 -4.79
CA SER A 11 11.90 3.78 -5.86
C SER A 11 11.26 2.46 -6.31
N ALA A 12 12.04 1.39 -6.40
CA ALA A 12 11.52 0.05 -6.70
C ALA A 12 10.55 -0.44 -5.62
N GLY A 13 10.89 -0.25 -4.35
CA GLY A 13 9.99 -0.54 -3.23
C GLY A 13 8.69 0.27 -3.30
N PHE A 14 8.79 1.57 -3.57
CA PHE A 14 7.62 2.46 -3.70
C PHE A 14 6.67 2.01 -4.82
N ALA A 15 7.23 1.65 -5.99
CA ALA A 15 6.45 1.10 -7.09
C ALA A 15 5.84 -0.27 -6.75
N ALA A 16 6.62 -1.15 -6.10
CA ALA A 16 6.15 -2.46 -5.68
C ALA A 16 4.97 -2.39 -4.70
N ALA A 17 4.90 -1.37 -3.85
CA ALA A 17 3.76 -1.17 -2.95
C ALA A 17 2.42 -1.05 -3.72
N HIS A 18 2.42 -0.36 -4.86
CA HIS A 18 1.23 -0.21 -5.69
C HIS A 18 0.83 -1.54 -6.35
N VAL A 19 1.82 -2.29 -6.83
CA VAL A 19 1.58 -3.62 -7.41
C VAL A 19 1.01 -4.58 -6.37
N LEU A 20 1.59 -4.58 -5.16
CA LEU A 20 1.15 -5.42 -4.05
C LEU A 20 -0.24 -5.03 -3.55
N GLU A 21 -0.54 -3.73 -3.46
CA GLU A 21 -1.88 -3.28 -3.13
C GLU A 21 -2.88 -3.71 -4.21
N SER A 22 -2.59 -3.49 -5.49
CA SER A 22 -3.51 -3.86 -6.57
C SER A 22 -3.74 -5.38 -6.62
N ALA A 23 -2.69 -6.15 -6.33
CA ALA A 23 -2.76 -7.59 -6.18
C ALA A 23 -3.68 -8.00 -5.02
N TRP A 24 -3.46 -7.46 -3.83
CA TRP A 24 -4.28 -7.71 -2.66
C TRP A 24 -5.73 -7.28 -2.91
N HIS A 25 -5.94 -6.08 -3.45
CA HIS A 25 -7.25 -5.51 -3.72
C HIS A 25 -8.06 -6.39 -4.68
N ARG A 26 -7.45 -6.80 -5.80
CA ARG A 26 -8.11 -7.64 -6.80
C ARG A 26 -8.36 -9.07 -6.32
N TRP A 27 -7.35 -9.72 -5.73
CA TRP A 27 -7.40 -11.17 -5.49
C TRP A 27 -7.82 -11.56 -4.09
N ILE A 28 -7.61 -10.69 -3.10
CA ILE A 28 -7.96 -10.94 -1.69
C ILE A 28 -9.19 -10.11 -1.33
N ALA A 29 -9.11 -8.78 -1.45
CA ALA A 29 -10.18 -7.87 -1.02
C ALA A 29 -11.48 -8.04 -1.85
N HIS A 30 -11.36 -8.25 -3.16
CA HIS A 30 -12.47 -8.62 -4.05
C HIS A 30 -12.49 -10.11 -4.44
N GLY A 31 -11.68 -10.93 -3.76
CA GLY A 31 -11.59 -12.37 -4.01
C GLY A 31 -12.83 -13.16 -3.57
N LYS A 32 -12.91 -14.42 -3.99
CA LYS A 32 -13.97 -15.36 -3.58
C LYS A 32 -13.70 -16.07 -2.24
N ARG A 33 -12.44 -16.09 -1.79
CA ARG A 33 -12.03 -16.82 -0.59
C ARG A 33 -12.32 -15.99 0.68
N PRO A 34 -12.69 -16.63 1.80
CA PRO A 34 -12.80 -15.93 3.08
C PRO A 34 -11.43 -15.38 3.50
N ASP A 35 -11.39 -14.09 3.82
CA ASP A 35 -10.21 -13.42 4.36
C ASP A 35 -10.66 -12.30 5.31
N PRO A 36 -10.08 -12.15 6.52
CA PRO A 36 -10.45 -11.08 7.45
C PRO A 36 -10.31 -9.67 6.86
N THR A 37 -9.33 -9.45 5.99
CA THR A 37 -9.08 -8.16 5.33
C THR A 37 -10.11 -7.85 4.25
N ARG A 38 -10.72 -8.89 3.64
CA ARG A 38 -11.87 -8.74 2.72
C ARG A 38 -13.11 -8.25 3.44
N THR A 39 -13.41 -8.78 4.64
CA THR A 39 -14.56 -8.31 5.42
C THR A 39 -14.41 -6.83 5.77
N GLN A 40 -13.23 -6.42 6.24
CA GLN A 40 -12.92 -5.02 6.52
C GLN A 40 -13.04 -4.15 5.26
N HIS A 41 -12.54 -4.62 4.12
CA HIS A 41 -12.66 -3.90 2.84
C HIS A 41 -14.12 -3.71 2.41
N HIS A 42 -14.95 -4.75 2.52
CA HIS A 42 -16.37 -4.63 2.21
C HIS A 42 -17.12 -3.72 3.18
N GLU A 43 -16.74 -3.71 4.46
CA GLU A 43 -17.29 -2.76 5.43
C GLU A 43 -16.89 -1.32 5.10
N HIS A 44 -15.64 -1.10 4.68
CA HIS A 44 -15.17 0.18 4.15
C HIS A 44 -16.01 0.64 2.96
N HIS A 45 -16.29 -0.23 1.99
CA HIS A 45 -17.16 0.09 0.85
C HIS A 45 -18.59 0.47 1.28
N ARG A 46 -19.15 -0.19 2.32
CA ARG A 46 -20.47 0.16 2.86
C ARG A 46 -20.51 1.55 3.50
N LYS A 47 -19.37 1.97 4.08
CA LYS A 47 -19.21 3.26 4.78
C LYS A 47 -18.44 4.28 3.95
N ALA A 48 -18.23 4.06 2.65
CA ALA A 48 -17.36 4.88 1.82
C ALA A 48 -17.79 6.35 1.73
N SER A 49 -19.06 6.66 2.01
CA SER A 49 -19.56 8.03 2.13
C SER A 49 -19.16 8.75 3.42
N GLU A 50 -18.65 8.04 4.42
CA GLU A 50 -18.21 8.60 5.70
C GLU A 50 -16.78 9.15 5.59
N PRO A 51 -16.45 10.25 6.29
CA PRO A 51 -15.09 10.78 6.28
C PRO A 51 -14.12 9.81 6.97
N VAL A 52 -13.20 9.23 6.19
CA VAL A 52 -12.15 8.34 6.73
C VAL A 52 -10.97 9.16 7.22
N ASP A 53 -10.66 9.12 8.52
CA ASP A 53 -9.42 9.70 9.05
C ASP A 53 -8.23 8.79 8.72
N VAL A 54 -7.41 9.22 7.76
CA VAL A 54 -6.21 8.51 7.29
C VAL A 54 -5.28 8.15 8.44
N TRP A 55 -5.11 9.05 9.42
CA TRP A 55 -4.16 8.81 10.50
C TRP A 55 -4.68 7.75 11.47
N SER A 56 -5.98 7.75 11.79
CA SER A 56 -6.58 6.65 12.55
C SER A 56 -6.48 5.34 11.78
N GLU A 57 -6.81 5.32 10.48
CA GLU A 57 -6.75 4.09 9.69
C GLU A 57 -5.33 3.52 9.56
N LEU A 58 -4.32 4.38 9.35
CA LEU A 58 -2.92 3.98 9.35
C LEU A 58 -2.48 3.43 10.70
N ARG A 59 -2.90 4.07 11.80
CA ARG A 59 -2.60 3.63 13.17
C ARG A 59 -3.25 2.28 13.47
N ASP A 60 -4.53 2.13 13.15
CA ASP A 60 -5.32 0.93 13.46
C ASP A 60 -4.82 -0.27 12.63
N ASN A 61 -4.24 -0.03 11.45
CA ASN A 61 -3.60 -1.05 10.62
C ASN A 61 -2.08 -1.18 10.80
N ALA A 62 -1.44 -0.35 11.64
CA ALA A 62 0.02 -0.30 11.76
C ALA A 62 0.65 -1.65 12.11
N GLY A 63 0.02 -2.41 13.02
CA GLY A 63 0.48 -3.76 13.38
C GLY A 63 0.45 -4.73 12.20
N ARG A 64 -0.60 -4.69 11.38
CA ARG A 64 -0.73 -5.53 10.18
C ARG A 64 0.29 -5.13 9.11
N PHE A 65 0.50 -3.84 8.90
CA PHE A 65 1.54 -3.35 8.00
C PHE A 65 2.94 -3.76 8.49
N GLY A 66 3.21 -3.61 9.79
CA GLY A 66 4.47 -4.04 10.40
C GLY A 66 4.73 -5.54 10.20
N MET A 67 3.74 -6.38 10.47
CA MET A 67 3.86 -7.84 10.28
C MET A 67 4.02 -8.23 8.81
N THR A 68 3.31 -7.58 7.90
CA THR A 68 3.44 -7.82 6.45
C THR A 68 4.84 -7.42 5.97
N LEU A 69 5.32 -6.25 6.38
CA LEU A 69 6.66 -5.77 6.03
C LEU A 69 7.75 -6.67 6.61
N LEU A 70 7.58 -7.14 7.85
CA LEU A 70 8.48 -8.12 8.46
C LEU A 70 8.52 -9.42 7.65
N GLY A 71 7.36 -9.96 7.28
CA GLY A 71 7.27 -11.18 6.47
C GLY A 71 7.97 -11.03 5.11
N ILE A 72 7.74 -9.90 4.42
CA ILE A 72 8.44 -9.57 3.17
C ILE A 72 9.96 -9.51 3.41
N ASN A 73 10.40 -8.84 4.46
CA ASN A 73 11.82 -8.66 4.74
C ASN A 73 12.53 -9.96 5.16
N VAL A 74 11.85 -10.87 5.86
CA VAL A 74 12.37 -12.21 6.18
C VAL A 74 12.73 -13.00 4.91
N VAL A 75 11.95 -12.83 3.84
CA VAL A 75 12.22 -13.45 2.53
C VAL A 75 13.27 -12.68 1.75
N LEU A 76 13.19 -11.34 1.70
CA LEU A 76 14.07 -10.53 0.86
C LEU A 76 15.49 -10.37 1.41
N ALA A 77 15.66 -10.31 2.74
CA ALA A 77 16.96 -10.15 3.38
C ALA A 77 17.99 -11.23 2.97
N PRO A 78 17.68 -12.54 3.01
CA PRO A 78 18.62 -13.57 2.56
C PRO A 78 18.85 -13.56 1.04
N LEU A 79 17.86 -13.16 0.23
CA LEU A 79 17.97 -13.17 -1.23
C LEU A 79 18.77 -11.97 -1.78
N LEU A 80 18.55 -10.78 -1.21
CA LEU A 80 19.08 -9.53 -1.74
C LEU A 80 20.20 -8.93 -0.89
N GLY A 81 20.30 -9.37 0.37
CA GLY A 81 21.15 -8.78 1.39
C GLY A 81 20.54 -7.53 2.03
N LEU A 82 20.93 -7.24 3.27
CA LEU A 82 20.38 -6.13 4.06
C LEU A 82 20.56 -4.76 3.39
N ARG A 83 21.69 -4.55 2.69
CA ARG A 83 22.00 -3.26 2.03
C ARG A 83 20.98 -2.86 0.97
N ARG A 84 20.32 -3.83 0.32
CA ARG A 84 19.29 -3.59 -0.72
C ARG A 84 17.89 -3.67 -0.13
N THR A 85 17.71 -4.59 0.81
CA THR A 85 16.42 -4.81 1.48
C THR A 85 15.98 -3.57 2.22
N VAL A 86 16.84 -2.94 3.05
CA VAL A 86 16.48 -1.76 3.84
C VAL A 86 15.90 -0.60 3.00
N PRO A 87 16.58 -0.09 1.94
CA PRO A 87 16.00 0.97 1.13
C PRO A 87 14.74 0.53 0.38
N LEU A 88 14.67 -0.73 -0.09
CA LEU A 88 13.45 -1.28 -0.68
C LEU A 88 12.30 -1.28 0.34
N SER A 89 12.52 -1.68 1.59
CA SER A 89 11.52 -1.65 2.65
C SER A 89 11.06 -0.23 2.96
N ILE A 90 11.97 0.75 3.00
CA ILE A 90 11.63 2.17 3.16
C ILE A 90 10.71 2.62 2.01
N GLY A 91 11.07 2.26 0.79
CA GLY A 91 10.26 2.50 -0.41
C GLY A 91 8.86 1.90 -0.31
N LEU A 92 8.77 0.62 0.05
CA LEU A 92 7.51 -0.10 0.25
C LEU A 92 6.62 0.61 1.27
N THR A 93 7.17 0.97 2.43
CA THR A 93 6.45 1.68 3.48
C THR A 93 5.94 3.03 2.98
N ALA A 94 6.78 3.82 2.31
CA ALA A 94 6.37 5.11 1.75
C ALA A 94 5.27 4.95 0.69
N GLY A 95 5.36 3.91 -0.15
CA GLY A 95 4.35 3.58 -1.14
C GLY A 95 3.01 3.19 -0.50
N LEU A 96 3.02 2.35 0.54
CA LEU A 96 1.82 1.98 1.28
C LEU A 96 1.14 3.18 1.95
N VAL A 97 1.91 4.07 2.57
CA VAL A 97 1.39 5.32 3.15
C VAL A 97 0.78 6.20 2.06
N ALA A 98 1.45 6.33 0.91
CA ALA A 98 0.93 7.10 -0.22
C ALA A 98 -0.40 6.52 -0.72
N VAL A 99 -0.47 5.20 -0.94
CA VAL A 99 -1.69 4.53 -1.42
C VAL A 99 -2.86 4.78 -0.47
N ASN A 100 -2.69 4.58 0.84
CA ASN A 100 -3.75 4.83 1.82
C ASN A 100 -4.17 6.31 1.87
N TYR A 101 -3.21 7.23 1.86
CA TYR A 101 -3.49 8.66 1.85
C TYR A 101 -4.32 9.08 0.63
N TYR A 102 -3.92 8.64 -0.56
CA TYR A 102 -4.61 9.00 -1.78
C TYR A 102 -5.95 8.27 -1.94
N HIS A 103 -6.06 7.02 -1.48
CA HIS A 103 -7.32 6.28 -1.40
C HIS A 103 -8.37 7.05 -0.58
N ALA A 104 -8.03 7.46 0.64
CA ALA A 104 -8.96 8.24 1.48
C ALA A 104 -9.32 9.60 0.86
N ARG A 105 -8.39 10.21 0.12
CA ARG A 105 -8.64 11.46 -0.60
C ARG A 105 -9.63 11.28 -1.75
N MET A 106 -9.62 10.12 -2.41
CA MET A 106 -10.51 9.79 -3.52
C MET A 106 -11.97 9.64 -3.08
N HIS A 107 -12.23 9.24 -1.83
CA HIS A 107 -13.57 9.24 -1.27
C HIS A 107 -14.14 10.66 -1.03
N ARG A 108 -13.29 11.69 -0.99
CA ARG A 108 -13.71 13.05 -0.55
C ARG A 108 -13.81 14.08 -1.67
N ARG A 109 -13.01 13.96 -2.72
CA ARG A 109 -12.95 14.97 -3.79
C ARG A 109 -12.37 14.41 -5.08
N ALA A 110 -12.81 14.92 -6.24
CA ALA A 110 -12.25 14.62 -7.56
C ALA A 110 -10.71 14.79 -7.63
N PRO A 111 -10.00 14.07 -8.53
CA PRO A 111 -8.54 14.11 -8.62
C PRO A 111 -8.05 15.47 -9.13
N ARG A 112 -6.89 15.95 -8.63
CA ARG A 112 -6.31 17.26 -8.97
C ARG A 112 -5.06 17.19 -9.83
N GLY A 113 -4.57 16.00 -10.13
CA GLY A 113 -3.35 15.81 -10.92
C GLY A 113 -3.24 14.41 -11.49
N ARG A 114 -2.28 14.23 -12.40
CA ARG A 114 -2.13 13.00 -13.19
C ARG A 114 -1.99 11.73 -12.35
N TYR A 115 -1.24 11.80 -11.25
CA TYR A 115 -1.05 10.65 -10.37
C TYR A 115 -2.36 10.29 -9.63
N GLU A 116 -3.07 11.29 -9.11
CA GLU A 116 -4.38 11.07 -8.48
C GLU A 116 -5.38 10.52 -9.49
N GLU A 117 -5.38 11.03 -10.73
CA GLU A 117 -6.25 10.54 -11.79
C GLU A 117 -5.94 9.11 -12.19
N TRP A 118 -4.66 8.75 -12.30
CA TRP A 118 -4.23 7.38 -12.54
C TRP A 118 -4.75 6.45 -11.44
N MET A 119 -4.49 6.77 -10.17
CA MET A 119 -4.99 5.97 -9.05
C MET A 119 -6.52 5.93 -8.98
N TRP A 120 -7.21 7.03 -9.28
CA TRP A 120 -8.68 7.13 -9.28
C TRP A 120 -9.31 6.09 -10.20
N ARG A 121 -8.71 5.88 -11.37
CA ARG A 121 -9.15 4.86 -12.33
C ARG A 121 -9.11 3.49 -11.67
N PHE A 122 -8.01 3.10 -11.03
CA PHE A 122 -7.93 1.80 -10.35
C PHE A 122 -8.84 1.68 -9.13
N HIS A 123 -9.15 2.77 -8.45
CA HIS A 123 -9.93 2.75 -7.23
C HIS A 123 -11.43 2.52 -7.48
N TRP A 124 -12.01 3.14 -8.51
CA TRP A 124 -13.45 3.08 -8.80
C TRP A 124 -13.82 2.11 -9.95
N HIS A 125 -12.98 1.10 -10.22
CA HIS A 125 -13.22 0.07 -11.26
C HIS A 125 -13.67 -1.26 -10.65
#